data_AF-A0A524MEJ2-F1
#
_entry.id   AF-A0A524MEJ2-F1
#
_cell.length_a   1.000
_cell.length_b   1.000
_cell.length_c   1.000
_cell.angle_alpha   90.00
_cell.angle_beta   90.00
_cell.angle_gamma   90.00
#
_symmetry.space_group_name_H-M   'P 1'
#
loop_
_entity.id
_entity.type
_entity.pdbx_description
1 polymer ?
#
loop_
_entity_poly.entity_id
_entity_poly.type
_entity_poly.pdbx_seq_one_letter_code
_entity_poly.pdbx_strand_id
1 'polypeptide(L)'
;MAVVRRRRSMICSSTGKWGVTRGISLLLKLEGNMRLAVISDVHLGDPDSSMAGRSSSSENVMGHGYDLFQKSIHDQFRGEPLDYLVLLGDILDFSIEHYSLVYEIGRAWFGRMIEDKILRRRPSTGDESRCGPIIYISGNHDVDMWHTVEYQVSIIRRLSSGEKAEKFRMSVPTIIHERPDKGVCDVYLHGVNNIVDRRYGGLFLDFITSPPTDFYFGYPNLYFVSEGETVMMTHGQYFNFFWSFLGQWAVKIVGDDLKLSRRGQLDLVEMVGINCPTSQLSCSAIGQAGPLTDVIRKLEHDIKAHQMGDVNRYLDRLLDELLSTLNSGLLRIPGAKWGIHLVIKSILKRLLGKTKSARDYQTYLDDRDVKENFDEFYKATIREIEDVQQDYPFEIPYPSRMIFGHTHQPVSWHGPGDIAVPGCSRAAAGRLLVSNTGGWLCHKDKQGPGAEIFYYETGKGFTSKRIHYEPGGQPIQGGTNE
;
A
#
# COMPACT_ATOMS: atom_id res chain seq x y z
N MET A 1 42.05 -34.78 -24.14
CA MET A 1 41.51 -34.06 -22.96
C MET A 1 42.16 -32.69 -22.90
N ALA A 2 41.50 -31.68 -23.47
CA ALA A 2 42.03 -30.33 -23.61
C ALA A 2 41.40 -29.41 -22.55
N VAL A 3 42.24 -28.89 -21.65
CA VAL A 3 41.86 -27.94 -20.61
C VAL A 3 41.99 -26.53 -21.17
N VAL A 4 40.87 -25.90 -21.50
CA VAL A 4 40.81 -24.50 -21.94
C VAL A 4 40.79 -23.61 -20.69
N ARG A 5 41.96 -23.06 -20.34
CA ARG A 5 42.10 -21.97 -19.36
C ARG A 5 41.66 -20.65 -20.01
N ARG A 6 40.48 -20.15 -19.66
CA ARG A 6 40.09 -18.75 -19.96
C ARG A 6 40.72 -17.80 -18.94
N ARG A 7 41.55 -16.88 -19.42
CA ARG A 7 42.05 -15.72 -18.67
C ARG A 7 40.87 -14.79 -18.35
N ARG A 8 40.64 -14.49 -17.07
CA ARG A 8 39.83 -13.34 -16.62
C ARG A 8 40.72 -12.11 -16.62
N SER A 9 40.42 -11.12 -17.45
CA SER A 9 40.98 -9.78 -17.36
C SER A 9 40.30 -9.06 -16.19
N MET A 10 41.08 -8.77 -15.15
CA MET A 10 40.77 -7.80 -14.12
C MET A 10 40.90 -6.41 -14.73
N ILE A 11 39.79 -5.68 -14.84
CA ILE A 11 39.83 -4.22 -14.96
C ILE A 11 39.33 -3.68 -13.62
N CYS A 12 40.30 -3.27 -12.81
CA CYS A 12 40.09 -2.44 -11.64
C CYS A 12 40.31 -1.01 -12.12
N SER A 13 39.28 -0.14 -12.08
CA SER A 13 39.49 1.30 -12.18
C SER A 13 38.67 2.02 -11.12
N SER A 14 39.43 2.70 -10.28
CA SER A 14 39.13 3.53 -9.14
C SER A 14 38.28 4.78 -9.46
N THR A 15 37.49 5.19 -8.46
CA THR A 15 37.17 6.59 -8.12
C THR A 15 36.82 7.52 -9.29
N GLY A 16 35.56 7.48 -9.72
CA GLY A 16 34.94 8.52 -10.54
C GLY A 16 33.72 9.08 -9.82
N LYS A 17 33.72 10.39 -9.56
CA LYS A 17 32.48 11.13 -9.33
C LYS A 17 31.57 10.85 -10.53
N TRP A 18 30.47 10.16 -10.30
CA TRP A 18 29.44 9.98 -11.31
C TRP A 18 28.84 11.34 -11.61
N GLY A 19 29.32 11.96 -12.69
CA GLY A 19 28.52 12.93 -13.41
C GLY A 19 27.22 12.22 -13.78
N VAL A 20 26.09 12.76 -13.33
CA VAL A 20 24.77 12.34 -13.78
C VAL A 20 24.72 12.63 -15.27
N THR A 21 25.13 11.67 -16.09
CA THR A 21 24.75 11.64 -17.49
C THR A 21 23.24 11.50 -17.48
N ARG A 22 22.55 12.63 -17.71
CA ARG A 22 21.14 12.66 -18.09
C ARG A 22 21.01 11.83 -19.35
N GLY A 23 20.87 10.51 -19.19
CA GLY A 23 20.38 9.64 -20.22
C GLY A 23 19.00 10.16 -20.55
N ILE A 24 18.87 10.74 -21.74
CA ILE A 24 17.59 11.03 -22.35
C ILE A 24 16.93 9.67 -22.51
N SER A 25 16.15 9.28 -21.50
CA SER A 25 15.27 8.13 -21.56
C SER A 25 14.37 8.40 -22.75
N LEU A 26 14.42 7.50 -23.74
CA LEU A 26 13.54 7.52 -24.89
C LEU A 26 12.11 7.33 -24.32
N LEU A 27 11.47 8.43 -23.96
CA LEU A 27 10.07 8.47 -23.55
C LEU A 27 9.28 8.05 -24.78
N LEU A 28 8.92 6.76 -24.82
CA LEU A 28 7.97 6.25 -25.79
C LEU A 28 6.67 7.03 -25.60
N LYS A 29 6.45 7.99 -26.49
CA LYS A 29 5.22 8.78 -26.55
C LYS A 29 4.09 7.81 -26.84
N LEU A 30 3.27 7.50 -25.84
CA LEU A 30 1.99 6.85 -26.08
C LEU A 30 1.14 7.87 -26.83
N GLU A 31 1.05 7.75 -28.16
CA GLU A 31 0.10 8.53 -28.98
C GLU A 31 -1.35 8.09 -28.77
N GLY A 32 -1.67 7.48 -27.63
CA GLY A 32 -2.95 6.85 -27.36
C GLY A 32 -3.59 7.34 -26.07
N ASN A 33 -4.91 7.40 -26.08
CA ASN A 33 -5.73 7.61 -24.89
C ASN A 33 -5.41 6.53 -23.84
N MET A 34 -5.01 6.95 -22.63
CA MET A 34 -4.79 6.07 -21.49
C MET A 34 -6.13 5.51 -21.01
N ARG A 35 -6.16 4.22 -20.69
CA ARG A 35 -7.27 3.54 -20.01
C ARG A 35 -6.78 2.88 -18.74
N LEU A 36 -7.39 3.19 -17.62
CA LEU A 36 -6.99 2.66 -16.33
C LEU A 36 -8.21 2.22 -15.53
N ALA A 37 -8.05 1.13 -14.77
CA ALA A 37 -9.00 0.72 -13.75
C ALA A 37 -8.31 0.60 -12.39
N VAL A 38 -9.02 0.92 -11.31
CA VAL A 38 -8.56 0.77 -9.92
C VAL A 38 -9.53 -0.15 -9.18
N ILE A 39 -8.98 -1.17 -8.52
CA ILE A 39 -9.68 -2.06 -7.60
C ILE A 39 -8.80 -2.32 -6.37
N SER A 40 -9.39 -2.80 -5.28
CA SER A 40 -8.75 -3.16 -4.00
C SER A 40 -9.55 -4.30 -3.36
N ASP A 41 -9.07 -4.82 -2.23
CA ASP A 41 -9.85 -5.67 -1.31
C ASP A 41 -10.46 -6.87 -2.06
N VAL A 42 -9.62 -7.51 -2.87
CA VAL A 42 -9.96 -8.71 -3.66
C VAL A 42 -9.88 -9.96 -2.77
N HIS A 43 -8.95 -9.97 -1.81
CA HIS A 43 -8.73 -11.03 -0.83
C HIS A 43 -8.61 -12.44 -1.42
N LEU A 44 -7.78 -12.63 -2.44
CA LEU A 44 -7.52 -13.96 -2.99
C LEU A 44 -6.93 -14.87 -1.90
N GLY A 45 -7.61 -15.97 -1.62
CA GLY A 45 -7.29 -16.87 -0.50
C GLY A 45 -8.33 -16.83 0.63
N ASP A 46 -9.09 -15.75 0.75
CA ASP A 46 -10.28 -15.73 1.61
C ASP A 46 -11.38 -16.60 0.96
N PRO A 47 -11.95 -17.60 1.68
CA PRO A 47 -13.07 -18.40 1.18
C PRO A 47 -14.31 -17.58 0.77
N ASP A 48 -14.46 -16.37 1.31
CA ASP A 48 -15.54 -15.46 0.98
C ASP A 48 -15.21 -14.56 -0.23
N SER A 49 -14.01 -14.68 -0.84
CA SER A 49 -13.68 -13.93 -2.06
C SER A 49 -14.60 -14.30 -3.22
N SER A 50 -15.23 -13.29 -3.79
CA SER A 50 -16.09 -13.40 -4.97
C SER A 50 -15.31 -13.47 -6.29
N MET A 51 -14.00 -13.20 -6.25
CA MET A 51 -13.18 -13.04 -7.45
C MET A 51 -12.55 -14.36 -7.89
N ALA A 52 -11.94 -15.09 -6.96
CA ALA A 52 -11.47 -16.45 -7.21
C ALA A 52 -11.29 -17.20 -5.89
N GLY A 53 -11.36 -18.52 -5.95
CA GLY A 53 -11.20 -19.39 -4.78
C GLY A 53 -10.94 -20.83 -5.19
N ARG A 54 -11.07 -21.75 -4.24
CA ARG A 54 -11.00 -23.19 -4.49
C ARG A 54 -12.36 -23.85 -4.46
N SER A 55 -12.65 -24.63 -5.49
CA SER A 55 -13.82 -25.52 -5.54
C SER A 55 -13.73 -26.64 -4.52
N SER A 56 -14.81 -27.40 -4.36
CA SER A 56 -14.84 -28.63 -3.56
C SER A 56 -13.91 -29.73 -4.11
N SER A 57 -13.58 -29.69 -5.41
CA SER A 57 -12.57 -30.55 -6.04
C SER A 57 -11.13 -30.09 -5.83
N SER A 58 -10.90 -29.05 -5.02
CA SER A 58 -9.59 -28.40 -4.81
C SER A 58 -8.99 -27.74 -6.06
N GLU A 59 -9.82 -27.48 -7.08
CA GLU A 59 -9.40 -26.76 -8.28
C GLU A 59 -9.57 -25.25 -8.07
N ASN A 60 -8.65 -24.46 -8.60
CA ASN A 60 -8.78 -23.00 -8.59
C ASN A 60 -9.85 -22.60 -9.60
N VAL A 61 -10.87 -21.87 -9.16
CA VAL A 61 -11.99 -21.42 -10.00
C VAL A 61 -12.19 -19.92 -9.87
N MET A 62 -12.57 -19.28 -10.98
CA MET A 62 -12.99 -17.89 -10.96
C MET A 62 -14.39 -17.78 -10.37
N GLY A 63 -14.60 -16.82 -9.48
CA GLY A 63 -15.91 -16.54 -8.92
C GLY A 63 -16.71 -15.58 -9.81
N HIS A 64 -18.00 -15.45 -9.51
CA HIS A 64 -18.89 -14.56 -10.26
C HIS A 64 -18.45 -13.08 -10.24
N GLY A 65 -17.75 -12.65 -9.19
CA GLY A 65 -17.17 -11.31 -9.10
C GLY A 65 -16.18 -11.03 -10.23
N TYR A 66 -15.41 -12.04 -10.65
CA TYR A 66 -14.48 -11.90 -11.77
C TYR A 66 -15.21 -11.64 -13.10
N ASP A 67 -16.28 -12.39 -13.38
CA ASP A 67 -17.09 -12.21 -14.60
C ASP A 67 -17.70 -10.80 -14.63
N LEU A 68 -18.21 -10.32 -13.50
CA LEU A 68 -18.75 -8.97 -13.37
C LEU A 68 -17.67 -7.90 -13.57
N PHE A 69 -16.48 -8.11 -13.00
CA PHE A 69 -15.33 -7.23 -13.19
C PHE A 69 -14.92 -7.16 -14.67
N GLN A 70 -14.69 -8.31 -15.30
CA GLN A 70 -14.32 -8.41 -16.71
C GLN A 70 -15.36 -7.73 -17.61
N LYS A 71 -16.64 -8.06 -17.42
CA LYS A 71 -17.73 -7.45 -18.17
C LYS A 71 -17.76 -5.94 -17.96
N SER A 72 -17.57 -5.45 -16.75
CA SER A 72 -17.60 -4.02 -16.47
C SER A 72 -16.47 -3.26 -17.16
N ILE A 73 -15.26 -3.84 -17.21
CA ILE A 73 -14.13 -3.29 -17.97
C ILE A 73 -14.46 -3.27 -19.48
N HIS A 74 -14.95 -4.40 -20.01
CA HIS A 74 -15.35 -4.50 -21.41
C HIS A 74 -16.40 -3.46 -21.77
N ASP A 75 -17.45 -3.30 -20.96
CA ASP A 75 -18.53 -2.34 -21.22
C ASP A 75 -18.03 -0.89 -21.13
N GLN A 76 -17.21 -0.57 -20.11
CA GLN A 76 -16.68 0.78 -19.90
C GLN A 76 -15.81 1.24 -21.08
N PHE A 77 -14.94 0.36 -21.56
CA PHE A 77 -13.97 0.67 -22.62
C PHE A 77 -14.37 0.11 -23.98
N ARG A 78 -15.61 -0.38 -24.14
CA ARG A 78 -16.15 -0.89 -25.42
C ARG A 78 -15.31 -2.02 -26.02
N GLY A 79 -14.86 -2.95 -25.18
CA GLY A 79 -14.03 -4.10 -25.54
C GLY A 79 -12.55 -3.80 -25.70
N GLU A 80 -12.15 -2.55 -25.51
CA GLU A 80 -10.76 -2.16 -25.56
C GLU A 80 -10.01 -2.50 -24.25
N PRO A 81 -8.74 -2.96 -24.34
CA PRO A 81 -7.98 -3.33 -23.15
C PRO A 81 -7.47 -2.11 -22.38
N LEU A 82 -7.22 -2.32 -21.08
CA LEU A 82 -6.59 -1.35 -20.17
C LEU A 82 -5.12 -1.13 -20.51
N ASP A 83 -4.64 0.09 -20.34
CA ASP A 83 -3.19 0.38 -20.31
C ASP A 83 -2.58 0.03 -18.95
N TYR A 84 -3.35 0.21 -17.87
CA TYR A 84 -2.94 -0.05 -16.50
C TYR A 84 -4.10 -0.61 -15.67
N LEU A 85 -3.82 -1.62 -14.85
CA LEU A 85 -4.68 -2.02 -13.74
C LEU A 85 -3.96 -1.65 -12.44
N VAL A 86 -4.59 -0.81 -11.62
CA VAL A 86 -4.11 -0.46 -10.29
C VAL A 86 -4.79 -1.38 -9.28
N LEU A 87 -3.97 -2.09 -8.52
CA LEU A 87 -4.38 -2.93 -7.41
C LEU A 87 -3.99 -2.24 -6.10
N LEU A 88 -5.00 -1.81 -5.35
CA LEU A 88 -4.86 -0.86 -4.23
C LEU A 88 -4.89 -1.55 -2.85
N GLY A 89 -4.22 -2.69 -2.75
CA GLY A 89 -4.01 -3.43 -1.52
C GLY A 89 -5.08 -4.49 -1.26
N ASP A 90 -4.76 -5.37 -0.31
CA ASP A 90 -5.59 -6.51 0.10
C ASP A 90 -6.04 -7.37 -1.09
N ILE A 91 -5.09 -7.66 -1.97
CA ILE A 91 -5.29 -8.50 -3.15
C ILE A 91 -5.03 -9.96 -2.82
N LEU A 92 -3.93 -10.26 -2.13
CA LEU A 92 -3.51 -11.61 -1.76
C LEU A 92 -3.63 -11.78 -0.25
N ASP A 93 -4.59 -12.57 0.24
CA ASP A 93 -4.87 -12.62 1.68
C ASP A 93 -3.99 -13.62 2.43
N PHE A 94 -2.80 -13.18 2.84
CA PHE A 94 -1.89 -13.99 3.67
C PHE A 94 -2.25 -13.98 5.16
N SER A 95 -3.26 -13.20 5.56
CA SER A 95 -3.70 -13.13 6.96
C SER A 95 -4.67 -14.26 7.32
N ILE A 96 -5.36 -14.81 6.32
CA ILE A 96 -6.38 -15.85 6.49
C ILE A 96 -5.84 -17.21 6.03
N GLU A 97 -5.00 -17.25 5.00
CA GLU A 97 -4.63 -18.51 4.33
C GLU A 97 -3.11 -18.63 4.08
N HIS A 98 -2.64 -19.87 3.90
CA HIS A 98 -1.26 -20.17 3.60
C HIS A 98 -0.80 -19.62 2.25
N TYR A 99 0.42 -19.08 2.23
CA TYR A 99 1.10 -18.57 1.04
C TYR A 99 0.98 -19.46 -0.20
N SER A 100 1.16 -20.78 -0.07
CA SER A 100 1.09 -21.71 -1.20
C SER A 100 -0.27 -21.66 -1.91
N LEU A 101 -1.35 -21.67 -1.14
CA LEU A 101 -2.70 -21.62 -1.68
C LEU A 101 -3.01 -20.23 -2.26
N VAL A 102 -2.68 -19.17 -1.53
CA VAL A 102 -2.89 -17.78 -1.98
C VAL A 102 -2.17 -17.54 -3.32
N TYR A 103 -0.93 -17.99 -3.48
CA TYR A 103 -0.20 -17.86 -4.75
C TYR A 103 -0.75 -18.73 -5.88
N GLU A 104 -1.29 -19.92 -5.58
CA GLU A 104 -1.93 -20.76 -6.59
C GLU A 104 -3.22 -20.13 -7.13
N ILE A 105 -4.06 -19.60 -6.24
CA ILE A 105 -5.28 -18.85 -6.62
C ILE A 105 -4.88 -17.58 -7.37
N GLY A 106 -3.89 -16.84 -6.85
CA GLY A 106 -3.32 -15.67 -7.51
C GLY A 106 -2.86 -15.98 -8.93
N ARG A 107 -2.09 -17.05 -9.13
CA ARG A 107 -1.65 -17.51 -10.45
C ARG A 107 -2.82 -17.77 -11.39
N ALA A 108 -3.86 -18.45 -10.93
CA ALA A 108 -5.04 -18.71 -11.73
C ALA A 108 -5.75 -17.40 -12.11
N TRP A 109 -5.93 -16.48 -11.15
CA TRP A 109 -6.61 -15.20 -11.36
C TRP A 109 -5.85 -14.27 -12.31
N PHE A 110 -4.56 -14.03 -12.05
CA PHE A 110 -3.71 -13.22 -12.93
C PHE A 110 -3.55 -13.86 -14.32
N GLY A 111 -3.40 -15.19 -14.39
CA GLY A 111 -3.35 -15.92 -15.65
C GLY A 111 -4.63 -15.73 -16.46
N ARG A 112 -5.80 -15.79 -15.78
CA ARG A 112 -7.08 -15.57 -16.44
C ARG A 112 -7.24 -14.16 -17.00
N MET A 113 -6.78 -13.12 -16.28
CA MET A 113 -6.80 -11.74 -16.80
C MET A 113 -5.99 -11.56 -18.10
N ILE A 114 -4.89 -12.31 -18.23
CA ILE A 114 -4.05 -12.33 -19.45
C ILE A 114 -4.79 -13.01 -20.60
N GLU A 115 -5.38 -14.18 -20.35
CA GLU A 115 -6.16 -14.94 -21.33
C GLU A 115 -7.33 -14.10 -21.88
N ASP A 116 -8.03 -13.43 -20.97
CA ASP A 116 -9.17 -12.57 -21.26
C ASP A 116 -8.78 -11.22 -21.88
N LYS A 117 -7.46 -10.96 -22.04
CA LYS A 117 -6.90 -9.74 -22.64
C LYS A 117 -7.38 -8.46 -21.96
N ILE A 118 -7.55 -8.49 -20.63
CA ILE A 118 -7.95 -7.31 -19.86
C ILE A 118 -6.91 -6.18 -20.00
N LEU A 119 -5.62 -6.55 -20.06
CA LEU A 119 -4.49 -5.63 -20.20
C LEU A 119 -3.94 -5.61 -21.63
N ARG A 120 -3.64 -4.41 -22.12
CA ARG A 120 -3.10 -4.17 -23.46
C ARG A 120 -1.69 -4.75 -23.53
N ARG A 121 -1.42 -5.58 -24.52
CA ARG A 121 -0.04 -6.03 -24.78
C ARG A 121 0.82 -4.87 -25.23
N ARG A 122 2.00 -4.69 -24.63
CA ARG A 122 2.94 -3.64 -25.00
C ARG A 122 4.12 -4.23 -25.78
N PRO A 123 4.31 -3.90 -27.06
CA PRO A 123 5.47 -4.34 -27.84
C PRO A 123 6.79 -3.66 -27.44
N SER A 124 6.81 -2.84 -26.39
CA SER A 124 7.85 -1.82 -26.13
C SER A 124 9.27 -2.36 -25.87
N THR A 125 9.46 -3.68 -25.88
CA THR A 125 10.76 -4.33 -25.65
C THR A 125 11.08 -5.41 -26.69
N GLY A 126 10.36 -5.45 -27.82
CA GLY A 126 10.51 -6.50 -28.84
C GLY A 126 9.95 -7.87 -28.41
N ASP A 127 9.28 -7.94 -27.25
CA ASP A 127 8.63 -9.13 -26.73
C ASP A 127 7.10 -8.92 -26.73
N GLU A 128 6.46 -9.26 -27.85
CA GLU A 128 5.00 -9.14 -28.04
C GLU A 128 4.18 -10.07 -27.12
N SER A 129 4.83 -10.97 -26.38
CA SER A 129 4.16 -11.91 -25.49
C SER A 129 3.70 -11.26 -24.17
N ARG A 130 4.19 -10.07 -23.84
CA ARG A 130 3.95 -9.42 -22.55
C ARG A 130 2.66 -8.63 -22.49
N CYS A 131 1.93 -8.80 -21.38
CA CYS A 131 0.77 -7.99 -21.03
C CYS A 131 1.17 -6.63 -20.46
N GLY A 132 0.23 -5.69 -20.51
CA GLY A 132 0.39 -4.36 -19.94
C GLY A 132 0.65 -4.43 -18.43
N PRO A 133 1.34 -3.43 -17.85
CA PRO A 133 1.78 -3.51 -16.48
C PRO A 133 0.62 -3.40 -15.48
N ILE A 134 0.74 -4.14 -14.39
CA ILE A 134 -0.11 -4.01 -13.20
C ILE A 134 0.61 -3.14 -12.20
N ILE A 135 -0.04 -2.09 -11.69
CA ILE A 135 0.53 -1.26 -10.62
C ILE A 135 -0.01 -1.81 -9.30
N TYR A 136 0.89 -2.21 -8.41
CA TYR A 136 0.55 -2.89 -7.16
C TYR A 136 0.96 -2.02 -5.97
N ILE A 137 -0.04 -1.63 -5.17
CA ILE A 137 0.15 -0.98 -3.87
C ILE A 137 -0.30 -1.98 -2.81
N SER A 138 0.57 -2.37 -1.89
CA SER A 138 0.18 -3.29 -0.81
C SER A 138 -0.79 -2.65 0.17
N GLY A 139 -1.69 -3.48 0.70
CA GLY A 139 -2.53 -3.25 1.87
C GLY A 139 -2.03 -4.03 3.08
N ASN A 140 -2.88 -4.20 4.08
CA ASN A 140 -2.47 -4.81 5.34
C ASN A 140 -2.53 -6.35 5.33
N HIS A 141 -3.35 -6.95 4.48
CA HIS A 141 -3.42 -8.41 4.29
C HIS A 141 -2.28 -8.94 3.40
N ASP A 142 -1.71 -8.08 2.54
CA ASP A 142 -0.62 -8.41 1.61
C ASP A 142 0.63 -7.54 1.79
N VAL A 143 0.82 -6.93 2.97
CA VAL A 143 1.99 -6.10 3.29
C VAL A 143 3.31 -6.83 3.10
N ASP A 144 3.33 -8.15 3.23
CA ASP A 144 4.50 -8.98 2.96
C ASP A 144 4.92 -8.99 1.48
N MET A 145 4.05 -8.61 0.54
CA MET A 145 4.47 -8.36 -0.84
C MET A 145 5.47 -7.21 -0.91
N TRP A 146 5.16 -6.08 -0.25
CA TRP A 146 6.07 -4.93 -0.17
C TRP A 146 7.41 -5.32 0.46
N HIS A 147 7.37 -6.01 1.60
CA HIS A 147 8.60 -6.47 2.26
C HIS A 147 9.40 -7.44 1.39
N THR A 148 8.74 -8.34 0.65
CA THR A 148 9.41 -9.27 -0.26
C THR A 148 10.11 -8.53 -1.40
N VAL A 149 9.49 -7.47 -1.95
CA VAL A 149 10.12 -6.59 -2.95
C VAL A 149 11.36 -5.92 -2.36
N GLU A 150 11.26 -5.37 -1.15
CA GLU A 150 12.39 -4.73 -0.47
C GLU A 150 13.53 -5.72 -0.20
N TYR A 151 13.24 -6.94 0.27
CA TYR A 151 14.25 -7.99 0.39
C TYR A 151 14.87 -8.34 -0.96
N GLN A 152 14.08 -8.50 -2.02
CA GLN A 152 14.59 -8.86 -3.33
C GLN A 152 15.53 -7.79 -3.88
N VAL A 153 15.11 -6.52 -3.82
CA VAL A 153 15.82 -5.39 -4.43
C VAL A 153 16.99 -4.94 -3.56
N SER A 154 16.77 -4.70 -2.27
CA SER A 154 17.74 -4.07 -1.39
C SER A 154 18.75 -5.06 -0.79
N ILE A 155 18.41 -6.37 -0.75
CA ILE A 155 19.26 -7.40 -0.14
C ILE A 155 19.71 -8.44 -1.17
N ILE A 156 18.79 -9.24 -1.70
CA ILE A 156 19.10 -10.47 -2.44
C ILE A 156 19.86 -10.16 -3.73
N ARG A 157 19.33 -9.24 -4.55
CA ARG A 157 19.97 -8.89 -5.84
C ARG A 157 21.33 -8.23 -5.62
N ARG A 158 21.44 -7.31 -4.65
CA ARG A 158 22.70 -6.63 -4.32
C ARG A 158 23.79 -7.63 -3.91
N LEU A 159 23.49 -8.49 -2.94
CA LEU A 159 24.43 -9.53 -2.50
C LEU A 159 24.81 -10.49 -3.63
N SER A 160 23.83 -10.87 -4.45
CA SER A 160 24.04 -11.75 -5.61
C SER A 160 24.93 -11.10 -6.69
N SER A 161 24.92 -9.76 -6.80
CA SER A 161 25.81 -8.97 -7.65
C SER A 161 27.16 -8.61 -7.01
N GLY A 162 27.41 -9.04 -5.76
CA GLY A 162 28.63 -8.70 -5.00
C GLY A 162 28.62 -7.30 -4.38
N GLU A 163 27.47 -6.63 -4.36
CA GLU A 163 27.27 -5.34 -3.72
C GLU A 163 26.84 -5.51 -2.25
N LYS A 164 26.98 -4.44 -1.46
CA LYS A 164 26.48 -4.42 -0.08
C LYS A 164 24.96 -4.33 -0.06
N ALA A 165 24.34 -4.97 0.93
CA ALA A 165 22.93 -4.77 1.23
C ALA A 165 22.63 -3.30 1.58
N GLU A 166 21.43 -2.84 1.21
CA GLU A 166 20.91 -1.52 1.54
C GLU A 166 19.75 -1.60 2.55
N LYS A 167 19.44 -0.44 3.16
CA LYS A 167 18.26 -0.30 4.01
C LYS A 167 16.99 -0.43 3.16
N PHE A 168 15.90 -0.84 3.80
CA PHE A 168 14.60 -0.75 3.15
C PHE A 168 14.22 0.72 2.94
N ARG A 169 13.62 1.00 1.78
CA ARG A 169 13.18 2.33 1.35
C ARG A 169 11.96 2.80 2.13
N MET A 170 11.14 1.86 2.63
CA MET A 170 9.86 2.06 3.34
C MET A 170 8.76 2.72 2.52
N SER A 171 9.06 3.74 1.73
CA SER A 171 8.14 4.34 0.77
C SER A 171 8.78 4.42 -0.61
N VAL A 172 8.01 4.08 -1.64
CA VAL A 172 8.29 4.31 -3.07
C VAL A 172 6.99 4.82 -3.69
N PRO A 173 6.79 6.14 -3.76
CA PRO A 173 5.58 6.69 -4.36
C PRO A 173 5.56 6.41 -5.87
N THR A 174 4.38 6.01 -6.35
CA THR A 174 4.11 5.89 -7.78
C THR A 174 3.49 7.17 -8.30
N ILE A 175 3.91 7.65 -9.47
CA ILE A 175 3.30 8.79 -10.15
C ILE A 175 2.83 8.34 -11.53
N ILE A 176 1.54 8.48 -11.81
CA ILE A 176 1.00 8.42 -13.16
C ILE A 176 0.80 9.85 -13.63
N HIS A 177 1.50 10.25 -14.68
CA HIS A 177 1.39 11.58 -15.24
C HIS A 177 0.68 11.51 -16.59
N GLU A 178 -0.47 12.15 -16.68
CA GLU A 178 -1.34 12.22 -17.85
C GLU A 178 -1.65 13.69 -18.17
N ARG A 179 -0.64 14.46 -18.57
CA ARG A 179 -0.83 15.84 -19.05
C ARG A 179 -0.34 15.93 -20.49
N PRO A 180 -1.25 16.07 -21.47
CA PRO A 180 -0.92 16.16 -22.88
C PRO A 180 0.07 17.26 -23.23
N ASP A 181 0.01 18.41 -22.53
CA ASP A 181 0.91 19.57 -22.76
C ASP A 181 2.39 19.25 -22.49
N LYS A 182 2.66 18.25 -21.64
CA LYS A 182 4.02 17.74 -21.38
C LYS A 182 4.43 16.64 -22.35
N GLY A 183 3.51 16.13 -23.17
CA GLY A 183 3.76 15.05 -24.12
C GLY A 183 4.17 13.73 -23.45
N VAL A 184 3.89 13.58 -22.15
CA VAL A 184 4.27 12.41 -21.34
C VAL A 184 3.01 11.83 -20.72
N CYS A 185 2.70 10.60 -21.12
CA CYS A 185 1.68 9.74 -20.53
C CYS A 185 2.41 8.53 -19.98
N ASP A 186 2.70 8.52 -18.67
CA ASP A 186 3.71 7.59 -18.16
C ASP A 186 3.63 7.33 -16.65
N VAL A 187 4.24 6.21 -16.22
CA VAL A 187 4.32 5.78 -14.82
C VAL A 187 5.74 5.94 -14.31
N TYR A 188 5.93 6.61 -13.18
CA TYR A 188 7.22 6.84 -12.56
C TYR A 188 7.21 6.31 -11.13
N LEU A 189 8.18 5.46 -10.79
CA LEU A 189 8.43 4.99 -9.43
C LEU A 189 9.61 5.79 -8.85
N HIS A 190 9.34 6.63 -7.85
CA HIS A 190 10.36 7.52 -7.28
C HIS A 190 11.52 6.73 -6.65
N GLY A 191 12.76 7.14 -6.95
CA GLY A 191 13.96 6.45 -6.48
C GLY A 191 14.20 5.06 -7.10
N VAL A 192 13.44 4.67 -8.14
CA VAL A 192 13.61 3.38 -8.83
C VAL A 192 14.18 3.60 -10.22
N ASN A 193 15.32 2.95 -10.50
CA ASN A 193 15.97 3.02 -11.80
C ASN A 193 15.31 2.08 -12.81
N ASN A 194 15.32 2.50 -14.09
CA ASN A 194 14.90 1.65 -15.18
C ASN A 194 15.87 0.47 -15.39
N ILE A 195 15.35 -0.65 -15.89
CA ILE A 195 16.17 -1.79 -16.31
C ILE A 195 16.52 -1.61 -17.80
N VAL A 196 17.66 -2.15 -18.24
CA VAL A 196 18.18 -1.94 -19.62
C VAL A 196 17.13 -2.26 -20.70
N ASP A 197 16.37 -3.35 -20.51
CA ASP A 197 15.43 -3.86 -21.51
C ASP A 197 13.96 -3.62 -21.15
N ARG A 198 13.66 -2.95 -20.04
CA ARG A 198 12.27 -2.64 -19.63
C ARG A 198 12.25 -1.53 -18.60
N ARG A 199 11.14 -0.82 -18.48
CA ARG A 199 11.03 0.25 -17.48
C ARG A 199 11.15 -0.30 -16.05
N TYR A 200 10.22 -1.13 -15.61
CA TYR A 200 10.25 -1.77 -14.30
C TYR A 200 9.92 -3.27 -14.43
N GLY A 201 10.20 -4.05 -13.38
CA GLY A 201 9.90 -5.49 -13.32
C GLY A 201 11.12 -6.37 -13.01
N GLY A 202 11.06 -7.60 -13.49
CA GLY A 202 11.92 -8.72 -13.10
C GLY A 202 11.68 -9.19 -11.66
N LEU A 203 10.63 -8.73 -11.00
CA LEU A 203 10.36 -9.01 -9.58
C LEU A 203 9.74 -10.41 -9.43
N PHE A 204 9.74 -10.94 -8.20
CA PHE A 204 9.28 -12.30 -7.94
C PHE A 204 7.82 -12.52 -8.42
N LEU A 205 6.94 -11.53 -8.23
CA LEU A 205 5.53 -11.64 -8.60
C LEU A 205 5.33 -11.65 -10.12
N ASP A 206 6.27 -11.12 -10.91
CA ASP A 206 6.16 -11.14 -12.38
C ASP A 206 6.05 -12.56 -12.93
N PHE A 207 6.63 -13.52 -12.22
CA PHE A 207 6.65 -14.94 -12.57
C PHE A 207 5.45 -15.72 -12.02
N ILE A 208 4.47 -15.04 -11.40
CA ILE A 208 3.22 -15.67 -11.01
C ILE A 208 2.43 -16.13 -12.24
N THR A 209 2.60 -15.46 -13.39
CA THR A 209 1.98 -15.80 -14.67
C THR A 209 2.98 -16.33 -15.69
N SER A 210 2.45 -17.01 -16.72
CA SER A 210 3.20 -17.44 -17.90
C SER A 210 2.40 -17.09 -19.16
N PRO A 211 2.85 -16.16 -20.01
CA PRO A 211 4.11 -15.41 -19.92
C PRO A 211 4.15 -14.46 -18.69
N PRO A 212 5.36 -14.03 -18.26
CA PRO A 212 5.49 -13.11 -17.14
C PRO A 212 4.77 -11.78 -17.38
N THR A 213 4.12 -11.26 -16.33
CA THR A 213 3.47 -9.93 -16.33
C THR A 213 4.32 -8.98 -15.53
N ASP A 214 4.58 -7.77 -16.02
CA ASP A 214 5.37 -6.82 -15.23
C ASP A 214 4.49 -6.19 -14.13
N PHE A 215 4.86 -6.36 -12.86
CA PHE A 215 4.25 -5.69 -11.71
C PHE A 215 5.09 -4.49 -11.27
N TYR A 216 4.48 -3.32 -11.25
CA TYR A 216 5.08 -2.06 -10.81
C TYR A 216 4.68 -1.83 -9.36
N PHE A 217 5.59 -2.13 -8.44
CA PHE A 217 5.35 -1.97 -7.01
C PHE A 217 5.64 -0.54 -6.55
N GLY A 218 4.63 0.11 -6.00
CA GLY A 218 4.75 1.32 -5.22
C GLY A 218 4.14 1.13 -3.84
N TYR A 219 4.49 2.01 -2.91
CA TYR A 219 3.98 1.97 -1.54
C TYR A 219 4.27 3.27 -0.79
N PRO A 220 3.39 3.77 0.09
CA PRO A 220 1.99 3.38 0.26
C PRO A 220 1.05 4.13 -0.71
N ASN A 221 1.60 5.02 -1.54
CA ASN A 221 0.83 5.97 -2.35
C ASN A 221 1.10 5.85 -3.85
N LEU A 222 0.05 6.15 -4.60
CA LEU A 222 0.09 6.44 -6.03
C LEU A 222 -0.57 7.81 -6.28
N TYR A 223 0.10 8.66 -7.05
CA TYR A 223 -0.38 9.98 -7.45
C TYR A 223 -0.74 9.96 -8.93
N PHE A 224 -2.02 10.15 -9.25
CA PHE A 224 -2.48 10.34 -10.61
C PHE A 224 -2.60 11.83 -10.89
N VAL A 225 -1.78 12.35 -11.81
CA VAL A 225 -1.69 13.77 -12.14
C VAL A 225 -2.24 13.99 -13.55
N SER A 226 -3.38 14.68 -13.65
CA SER A 226 -4.01 15.09 -14.91
C SER A 226 -3.99 16.63 -15.09
N GLU A 227 -4.55 17.13 -16.18
CA GLU A 227 -4.71 18.59 -16.37
C GLU A 227 -5.70 19.21 -15.37
N GLY A 228 -6.73 18.46 -14.97
CA GLY A 228 -7.83 18.99 -14.16
C GLY A 228 -7.69 18.73 -12.66
N GLU A 229 -7.03 17.65 -12.27
CA GLU A 229 -6.93 17.24 -10.87
C GLU A 229 -5.73 16.34 -10.59
N THR A 230 -5.33 16.30 -9.31
CA THR A 230 -4.44 15.27 -8.77
C THR A 230 -5.22 14.39 -7.82
N VAL A 231 -5.15 13.08 -8.04
CA VAL A 231 -5.85 12.05 -7.27
C VAL A 231 -4.79 11.22 -6.57
N MET A 232 -4.89 11.13 -5.24
CA MET A 232 -4.09 10.18 -4.50
C MET A 232 -4.82 8.84 -4.42
N MET A 233 -4.09 7.75 -4.57
CA MET A 233 -4.59 6.40 -4.36
C MET A 233 -3.71 5.73 -3.30
N THR A 234 -4.33 5.18 -2.26
CA THR A 234 -3.64 4.40 -1.21
C THR A 234 -4.55 3.30 -0.70
N HIS A 235 -4.03 2.22 -0.13
CA HIS A 235 -4.91 1.23 0.49
C HIS A 235 -5.68 1.82 1.70
N GLY A 236 -5.03 2.68 2.50
CA GLY A 236 -5.67 3.38 3.62
C GLY A 236 -5.57 2.69 4.98
N GLN A 237 -4.78 1.62 5.12
CA GLN A 237 -4.57 0.94 6.41
C GLN A 237 -4.16 1.90 7.54
N TYR A 238 -3.36 2.92 7.24
CA TYR A 238 -2.86 3.88 8.25
C TYR A 238 -3.92 4.85 8.78
N PHE A 239 -5.13 4.86 8.21
CA PHE A 239 -6.28 5.56 8.78
C PHE A 239 -6.82 4.83 10.02
N ASN A 240 -6.59 3.52 10.07
CA ASN A 240 -6.94 2.69 11.21
C ASN A 240 -5.89 2.84 12.32
N PHE A 241 -6.38 2.99 13.56
CA PHE A 241 -5.54 3.07 14.74
C PHE A 241 -4.61 1.85 14.89
N PHE A 242 -5.09 0.64 14.58
CA PHE A 242 -4.29 -0.58 14.75
C PHE A 242 -2.98 -0.52 13.93
N TRP A 243 -3.06 -0.09 12.68
CA TRP A 243 -1.90 -0.04 11.76
C TRP A 243 -1.05 1.22 11.90
N SER A 244 -1.56 2.26 12.55
CA SER A 244 -0.83 3.51 12.82
C SER A 244 -0.41 3.65 14.28
N PHE A 245 -0.72 2.66 15.12
CA PHE A 245 -0.57 2.69 16.57
C PHE A 245 0.84 3.08 17.01
N LEU A 246 1.85 2.38 16.51
CA LEU A 246 3.23 2.63 16.92
C LEU A 246 3.68 4.02 16.49
N GLY A 247 3.31 4.48 15.29
CA GLY A 247 3.61 5.83 14.83
C GLY A 247 3.05 6.89 15.79
N GLN A 248 1.75 6.82 16.09
CA GLN A 248 1.09 7.79 16.95
C GLN A 248 1.66 7.82 18.37
N TRP A 249 1.86 6.64 18.96
CA TRP A 249 2.29 6.54 20.35
C TRP A 249 3.79 6.75 20.51
N ALA A 250 4.61 6.33 19.55
CA ALA A 250 6.06 6.57 19.60
C ALA A 250 6.36 8.07 19.66
N VAL A 251 5.68 8.89 18.85
CA VAL A 251 5.86 10.36 18.89
C VAL A 251 5.54 10.92 20.27
N LYS A 252 4.47 10.44 20.93
CA LYS A 252 4.03 10.93 22.25
C LYS A 252 4.91 10.44 23.39
N ILE A 253 5.27 9.16 23.39
CA ILE A 253 6.03 8.51 24.46
C ILE A 253 7.51 8.87 24.36
N VAL A 254 8.08 8.70 23.17
CA VAL A 254 9.52 8.83 22.95
C VAL A 254 9.90 10.30 22.72
N GLY A 255 9.03 11.07 22.04
CA GLY A 255 9.25 12.50 21.83
C GLY A 255 10.50 12.77 21.00
N ASP A 256 11.32 13.73 21.44
CA ASP A 256 12.54 14.14 20.73
C ASP A 256 13.62 13.04 20.61
N ASP A 257 13.53 11.96 21.39
CA ASP A 257 14.45 10.81 21.27
C ASP A 257 14.14 9.98 20.00
N LEU A 258 12.92 10.10 19.47
CA LEU A 258 12.55 9.61 18.15
C LEU A 258 13.11 10.64 17.16
N LYS A 259 14.29 10.35 16.60
CA LYS A 259 15.05 11.26 15.72
C LYS A 259 14.36 11.42 14.36
N LEU A 260 13.24 12.12 14.35
CA LEU A 260 12.45 12.38 13.16
C LEU A 260 13.14 13.43 12.26
N SER A 261 12.89 13.32 10.96
CA SER A 261 13.31 14.26 9.93
C SER A 261 12.75 15.66 10.21
N ARG A 262 11.52 15.74 10.73
CA ARG A 262 10.87 16.96 11.21
C ARG A 262 10.37 16.77 12.63
N ARG A 263 10.67 17.73 13.51
CA ARG A 263 10.39 17.62 14.95
C ARG A 263 8.90 17.40 15.21
N GLY A 264 8.58 16.27 15.85
CA GLY A 264 7.23 15.92 16.28
C GLY A 264 6.24 15.57 15.16
N GLN A 265 6.71 15.38 13.92
CA GLN A 265 5.85 15.09 12.77
C GLN A 265 6.47 13.98 11.92
N LEU A 266 5.71 12.91 11.69
CA LEU A 266 6.15 11.79 10.85
C LEU A 266 6.03 12.15 9.37
N ASP A 267 7.07 11.92 8.59
CA ASP A 267 6.92 11.73 7.14
C ASP A 267 6.42 10.31 6.81
N LEU A 268 6.17 10.01 5.53
CA LEU A 268 5.64 8.69 5.13
C LEU A 268 6.64 7.56 5.32
N VAL A 269 7.94 7.80 5.06
CA VAL A 269 9.00 6.81 5.26
C VAL A 269 9.08 6.42 6.74
N GLU A 270 9.01 7.41 7.62
CA GLU A 270 9.01 7.23 9.08
C GLU A 270 7.73 6.59 9.58
N MET A 271 6.56 7.00 9.07
CA MET A 271 5.28 6.41 9.42
C MET A 271 5.22 4.92 9.07
N VAL A 272 5.64 4.55 7.85
CA VAL A 272 5.73 3.15 7.44
C VAL A 272 6.76 2.41 8.30
N GLY A 273 7.97 2.98 8.43
CA GLY A 273 9.07 2.36 9.17
C GLY A 273 8.70 2.07 10.62
N ILE A 274 8.19 3.05 11.36
CA ILE A 274 7.83 2.89 12.78
C ILE A 274 6.73 1.85 12.96
N ASN A 275 5.78 1.76 12.03
CA ASN A 275 4.69 0.79 12.10
C ASN A 275 5.04 -0.59 11.52
N CYS A 276 6.19 -0.75 10.84
CA CYS A 276 6.64 -2.04 10.28
C CYS A 276 6.57 -3.23 11.28
N PRO A 277 6.92 -3.07 12.58
CA PRO A 277 6.79 -4.17 13.55
C PRO A 277 5.36 -4.61 13.87
N THR A 278 4.34 -3.82 13.50
CA THR A 278 2.92 -4.22 13.59
C THR A 278 2.47 -5.05 12.38
N SER A 279 3.19 -4.91 11.27
CA SER A 279 2.89 -5.54 9.99
C SER A 279 3.75 -6.77 9.71
N GLN A 280 4.75 -7.06 10.55
CA GLN A 280 5.66 -8.20 10.42
C GLN A 280 5.93 -8.86 11.78
N LEU A 281 6.64 -9.99 11.78
CA LEU A 281 7.21 -10.58 12.99
C LEU A 281 8.10 -9.55 13.71
N SER A 282 7.66 -9.12 14.89
CA SER A 282 8.25 -7.95 15.57
C SER A 282 9.76 -8.10 15.82
N CYS A 283 10.27 -9.31 16.05
CA CYS A 283 11.70 -9.55 16.30
C CYS A 283 12.60 -9.25 15.10
N SER A 284 12.18 -9.57 13.86
CA SER A 284 12.93 -9.24 12.64
C SER A 284 12.69 -7.81 12.19
N ALA A 285 11.50 -7.28 12.46
CA ALA A 285 11.08 -5.95 12.02
C ALA A 285 11.70 -4.80 12.82
N ILE A 286 12.10 -5.00 14.09
CA ILE A 286 12.73 -3.95 14.91
C ILE A 286 13.95 -3.34 14.21
N GLY A 287 14.76 -4.13 13.51
CA GLY A 287 15.92 -3.63 12.77
C GLY A 287 15.57 -2.75 11.56
N GLN A 288 14.30 -2.80 11.13
CA GLN A 288 13.72 -2.06 10.01
C GLN A 288 12.70 -1.02 10.49
N ALA A 289 12.61 -0.74 11.80
CA ALA A 289 11.57 0.13 12.36
C ALA A 289 11.83 1.64 12.15
N GLY A 290 12.61 2.01 11.13
CA GLY A 290 13.06 3.38 10.88
C GLY A 290 13.71 4.00 12.14
N PRO A 291 13.33 5.22 12.55
CA PRO A 291 13.90 5.88 13.72
C PRO A 291 13.60 5.18 15.06
N LEU A 292 12.57 4.32 15.13
CA LEU A 292 12.24 3.56 16.35
C LEU A 292 13.31 2.48 16.66
N THR A 293 14.04 2.01 15.65
CA THR A 293 15.12 1.01 15.81
C THR A 293 16.14 1.42 16.87
N ASP A 294 16.62 2.67 16.80
CA ASP A 294 17.68 3.16 17.69
C ASP A 294 17.16 3.30 19.13
N VAL A 295 15.90 3.71 19.29
CA VAL A 295 15.24 3.87 20.58
C VAL A 295 15.09 2.51 21.27
N ILE A 296 14.60 1.50 20.55
CA ILE A 296 14.44 0.14 21.09
C ILE A 296 15.78 -0.45 21.49
N ARG A 297 16.81 -0.31 20.65
CA ARG A 297 18.16 -0.79 20.96
C ARG A 297 18.77 -0.10 22.17
N LYS A 298 18.55 1.21 22.30
CA LYS A 298 18.99 1.96 23.48
C LYS A 298 18.28 1.44 24.73
N LEU A 299 16.97 1.24 24.69
CA LEU A 299 16.21 0.70 25.82
C LEU A 299 16.66 -0.71 26.19
N GLU A 300 16.91 -1.57 25.21
CA GLU A 300 17.45 -2.91 25.46
C GLU A 300 18.79 -2.84 26.19
N HIS A 301 19.69 -1.97 25.74
CA HIS A 301 20.98 -1.75 26.39
C HIS A 301 20.83 -1.20 27.82
N ASP A 302 19.98 -0.19 28.01
CA ASP A 302 19.73 0.45 29.30
C ASP A 302 19.14 -0.56 30.31
N ILE A 303 18.21 -1.41 29.89
CA ILE A 303 17.64 -2.47 30.73
C ILE A 303 18.72 -3.48 31.13
N LYS A 304 19.54 -3.95 30.19
CA LYS A 304 20.64 -4.89 30.45
C LYS A 304 21.71 -4.31 31.38
N ALA A 305 21.94 -3.00 31.30
CA ALA A 305 22.88 -2.27 32.15
C ALA A 305 22.26 -1.77 33.48
N HIS A 306 20.98 -2.08 33.74
CA HIS A 306 20.21 -1.57 34.88
C HIS A 306 20.14 -0.02 34.97
N GLN A 307 20.23 0.68 33.84
CA GLN A 307 20.13 2.12 33.72
C GLN A 307 18.68 2.54 33.44
N MET A 308 17.84 2.57 34.46
CA MET A 308 16.39 2.74 34.30
C MET A 308 15.91 4.17 33.99
N GLY A 309 16.80 5.14 33.79
CA GLY A 309 16.45 6.56 33.61
C GLY A 309 15.49 6.81 32.44
N ASP A 310 15.89 6.36 31.24
CA ASP A 310 15.09 6.54 30.02
C ASP A 310 13.86 5.62 30.00
N VAL A 311 13.99 4.39 30.52
CA VAL A 311 12.87 3.45 30.66
C VAL A 311 11.77 4.06 31.52
N ASN A 312 12.12 4.60 32.69
CA ASN A 312 11.16 5.26 33.58
C ASN A 312 10.57 6.50 32.93
N ARG A 313 11.37 7.32 32.23
CA ARG A 313 10.89 8.50 31.50
C ARG A 313 9.80 8.14 30.48
N TYR A 314 10.01 7.09 29.69
CA TYR A 314 9.02 6.65 28.70
C TYR A 314 7.79 6.01 29.35
N LEU A 315 7.96 5.24 30.43
CA LEU A 315 6.83 4.69 31.18
C LEU A 315 5.97 5.77 31.82
N ASP A 316 6.58 6.83 32.36
CA ASP A 316 5.87 7.97 32.94
C ASP A 316 5.08 8.71 31.86
N ARG A 317 5.68 8.98 30.69
CA ARG A 317 4.96 9.61 29.55
C ARG A 317 3.83 8.74 29.01
N LEU A 318 4.04 7.43 28.92
CA LEU A 318 2.98 6.49 28.55
C LEU A 318 1.83 6.56 29.56
N LEU A 319 2.13 6.57 30.86
CA LEU A 319 1.14 6.68 31.90
C LEU A 319 0.37 8.01 31.81
N ASP A 320 1.06 9.12 31.60
CA ASP A 320 0.45 10.45 31.43
C ASP A 320 -0.50 10.49 30.22
N GLU A 321 -0.09 9.93 29.08
CA GLU A 321 -0.93 9.86 27.88
C GLU A 321 -2.17 8.99 28.10
N LEU A 322 -1.99 7.83 28.75
CA LEU A 322 -3.10 6.94 29.12
C LEU A 322 -4.09 7.62 30.08
N LEU A 323 -3.59 8.37 31.06
CA LEU A 323 -4.41 9.12 32.00
C LEU A 323 -5.16 10.28 31.33
N SER A 324 -4.53 10.96 30.36
CA SER A 324 -5.18 12.03 29.60
C SER A 324 -6.37 11.51 28.77
N THR A 325 -6.25 10.31 28.21
CA THR A 325 -7.30 9.66 27.42
C THR A 325 -8.52 9.27 28.26
N LEU A 326 -8.35 9.06 29.56
CA LEU A 326 -9.41 8.57 30.45
C LEU A 326 -10.44 9.62 30.86
N ASN A 327 -10.25 10.90 30.50
CA ASN A 327 -11.19 12.03 30.61
C ASN A 327 -12.10 12.01 31.86
N SER A 328 -11.58 11.56 33.01
CA SER A 328 -12.33 11.36 34.23
C SER A 328 -11.60 12.02 35.38
N GLY A 329 -12.23 13.04 35.95
CA GLY A 329 -11.75 13.74 37.15
C GLY A 329 -11.55 12.83 38.38
N LEU A 330 -11.86 11.54 38.29
CA LEU A 330 -11.73 10.54 39.35
C LEU A 330 -10.29 10.11 39.66
N LEU A 331 -9.32 10.33 38.78
CA LEU A 331 -7.96 9.76 38.92
C LEU A 331 -6.90 10.70 39.52
N ARG A 332 -7.29 11.88 40.02
CA ARG A 332 -6.39 12.80 40.76
C ARG A 332 -6.18 12.41 42.24
N ILE A 333 -6.33 11.13 42.61
CA ILE A 333 -6.15 10.67 43.99
C ILE A 333 -4.68 10.27 44.21
N PRO A 334 -3.96 10.90 45.15
CA PRO A 334 -2.61 10.48 45.52
C PRO A 334 -2.62 9.03 46.04
N GLY A 335 -1.81 8.14 45.44
CA GLY A 335 -1.70 6.73 45.85
C GLY A 335 -2.18 5.69 44.82
N ALA A 336 -2.72 6.13 43.66
CA ALA A 336 -3.25 5.24 42.63
C ALA A 336 -2.21 4.35 41.89
N LYS A 337 -0.92 4.39 42.27
CA LYS A 337 0.13 3.58 41.62
C LYS A 337 -0.11 2.07 41.69
N TRP A 338 -0.73 1.57 42.76
CA TRP A 338 -1.14 0.16 42.85
C TRP A 338 -2.37 -0.19 42.01
N GLY A 339 -3.22 0.81 41.71
CA GLY A 339 -4.35 0.67 40.81
C GLY A 339 -3.97 0.61 39.33
N ILE A 340 -2.72 0.95 38.97
CA ILE A 340 -2.24 1.04 37.59
C ILE A 340 -2.47 -0.26 36.82
N HIS A 341 -2.32 -1.45 37.42
CA HIS A 341 -2.58 -2.70 36.69
C HIS A 341 -4.07 -2.87 36.32
N LEU A 342 -4.98 -2.53 37.24
CA LEU A 342 -6.43 -2.56 36.98
C LEU A 342 -6.85 -1.45 36.02
N VAL A 343 -6.19 -0.29 36.09
CA VAL A 343 -6.39 0.85 35.20
C VAL A 343 -5.88 0.52 33.80
N ILE A 344 -4.65 0.01 33.64
CA ILE A 344 -4.10 -0.47 32.35
C ILE A 344 -4.98 -1.57 31.77
N LYS A 345 -5.41 -2.57 32.55
CA LYS A 345 -6.32 -3.61 32.05
C LYS A 345 -7.67 -3.03 31.60
N SER A 346 -8.20 -2.04 32.33
CA SER A 346 -9.43 -1.34 31.96
C SER A 346 -9.24 -0.43 30.74
N ILE A 347 -8.06 0.19 30.59
CA ILE A 347 -7.68 1.00 29.44
C ILE A 347 -7.52 0.10 28.22
N LEU A 348 -6.75 -0.98 28.30
CA LEU A 348 -6.62 -1.96 27.23
C LEU A 348 -7.99 -2.52 26.85
N LYS A 349 -8.83 -2.88 27.81
CA LYS A 349 -10.20 -3.32 27.53
C LYS A 349 -11.06 -2.24 26.87
N ARG A 350 -10.87 -0.95 27.19
CA ARG A 350 -11.57 0.16 26.54
C ARG A 350 -11.02 0.52 25.17
N LEU A 351 -9.70 0.50 24.99
CA LEU A 351 -9.04 0.72 23.71
C LEU A 351 -9.40 -0.41 22.74
N LEU A 352 -9.22 -1.66 23.15
CA LEU A 352 -9.59 -2.85 22.38
C LEU A 352 -11.11 -3.03 22.25
N GLY A 353 -11.90 -2.53 23.20
CA GLY A 353 -13.37 -2.58 23.14
C GLY A 353 -14.00 -1.46 22.32
N LYS A 354 -13.25 -0.40 22.01
CA LYS A 354 -13.69 0.72 21.16
C LYS A 354 -13.22 0.61 19.71
N THR A 355 -12.24 -0.23 19.42
CA THR A 355 -11.86 -0.55 18.04
C THR A 355 -13.01 -1.30 17.39
N LYS A 356 -13.95 -0.55 16.82
CA LYS A 356 -14.89 -1.09 15.84
C LYS A 356 -14.07 -1.54 14.65
N SER A 357 -14.39 -2.71 14.10
CA SER A 357 -13.80 -3.12 12.83
C SER A 357 -14.03 -2.02 11.79
N ALA A 358 -13.00 -1.67 11.02
CA ALA A 358 -13.16 -0.75 9.89
C ALA A 358 -14.08 -1.35 8.82
N ARG A 359 -14.14 -2.68 8.76
CA ARG A 359 -14.99 -3.45 7.85
C ARG A 359 -16.46 -3.14 8.10
N ASP A 360 -17.14 -2.75 7.03
CA ASP A 360 -18.57 -2.47 6.97
C ASP A 360 -19.09 -1.33 7.83
N TYR A 361 -18.20 -0.43 8.26
CA TYR A 361 -18.57 0.68 9.12
C TYR A 361 -18.95 1.91 8.30
N GLN A 362 -20.25 2.09 8.03
CA GLN A 362 -20.78 3.19 7.21
C GLN A 362 -20.37 4.59 7.71
N THR A 363 -20.15 4.74 9.02
CA THR A 363 -19.72 6.00 9.65
C THR A 363 -18.22 5.99 9.98
N TYR A 364 -17.41 5.18 9.29
CA TYR A 364 -15.96 5.09 9.50
C TYR A 364 -15.28 6.44 9.36
N LEU A 365 -15.61 7.16 8.30
CA LEU A 365 -15.06 8.49 8.02
C LEU A 365 -15.60 9.57 8.95
N ASP A 366 -16.65 9.30 9.73
CA ASP A 366 -17.17 10.22 10.74
C ASP A 366 -16.47 10.10 12.08
N ASP A 367 -15.75 9.01 12.32
CA ASP A 367 -15.01 8.76 13.55
C ASP A 367 -13.88 9.79 13.72
N ARG A 368 -13.78 10.35 14.92
CA ARG A 368 -12.81 11.40 15.23
C ARG A 368 -11.38 10.89 15.12
N ASP A 369 -11.10 9.70 15.63
CA ASP A 369 -9.74 9.15 15.66
C ASP A 369 -9.29 8.82 14.22
N VAL A 370 -10.22 8.33 13.39
CA VAL A 370 -9.98 8.12 11.95
C VAL A 370 -9.67 9.44 11.25
N LYS A 371 -10.44 10.52 11.51
CA LYS A 371 -10.17 11.85 10.92
C LYS A 371 -8.81 12.41 11.34
N GLU A 372 -8.40 12.23 12.59
CA GLU A 372 -7.09 12.65 13.09
C GLU A 372 -5.96 11.87 12.38
N ASN A 373 -6.08 10.55 12.24
CA ASN A 373 -5.11 9.72 11.51
C ASN A 373 -5.03 10.09 10.04
N PHE A 374 -6.18 10.35 9.44
CA PHE A 374 -6.30 10.76 8.05
C PHE A 374 -5.58 12.10 7.80
N ASP A 375 -5.76 13.08 8.69
CA ASP A 375 -5.08 14.37 8.62
C ASP A 375 -3.55 14.22 8.73
N GLU A 376 -3.06 13.42 9.70
CA GLU A 376 -1.63 13.17 9.83
C GLU A 376 -1.04 12.43 8.61
N PHE A 377 -1.76 11.44 8.07
CA PHE A 377 -1.35 10.75 6.85
C PHE A 377 -1.32 11.69 5.64
N TYR A 378 -2.32 12.56 5.49
CA TYR A 378 -2.36 13.53 4.41
C TYR A 378 -1.24 14.57 4.53
N LYS A 379 -0.93 15.07 5.74
CA LYS A 379 0.24 15.94 5.96
C LYS A 379 1.54 15.24 5.56
N ALA A 380 1.70 13.96 5.91
CA ALA A 380 2.87 13.19 5.53
C ALA A 380 2.96 13.00 4.00
N THR A 381 1.82 12.79 3.33
CA THR A 381 1.69 12.75 1.86
C THR A 381 2.13 14.06 1.20
N ILE A 382 1.67 15.21 1.71
CA ILE A 382 2.06 16.51 1.16
C ILE A 382 3.58 16.69 1.20
N ARG A 383 4.24 16.22 2.27
CA ARG A 383 5.71 16.24 2.37
C ARG A 383 6.36 15.28 1.39
N GLU A 384 5.83 14.07 1.22
CA GLU A 384 6.32 13.14 0.20
C GLU A 384 6.24 13.75 -1.20
N ILE A 385 5.16 14.47 -1.52
CA ILE A 385 5.08 15.21 -2.79
C ILE A 385 6.16 16.30 -2.87
N GLU A 386 6.36 17.09 -1.81
CA GLU A 386 7.43 18.10 -1.75
C GLU A 386 8.82 17.49 -1.98
N ASP A 387 9.07 16.28 -1.44
CA ASP A 387 10.33 15.56 -1.60
C ASP A 387 10.48 14.99 -3.02
N VAL A 388 9.44 14.33 -3.55
CA VAL A 388 9.43 13.79 -4.92
C VAL A 388 9.66 14.89 -5.95
N GLN A 389 9.08 16.07 -5.76
CA GLN A 389 9.22 17.22 -6.67
C GLN A 389 10.67 17.72 -6.79
N GLN A 390 11.57 17.36 -5.85
CA GLN A 390 12.99 17.72 -5.96
C GLN A 390 13.70 16.94 -7.09
N ASP A 391 13.26 15.71 -7.34
CA ASP A 391 13.85 14.81 -8.33
C ASP A 391 12.97 14.60 -9.57
N TYR A 392 11.68 14.93 -9.48
CA TYR A 392 10.70 14.74 -10.54
C TYR A 392 10.56 16.02 -11.39
N PRO A 393 10.70 15.94 -12.73
CA PRO A 393 10.79 17.12 -13.59
C PRO A 393 9.48 17.91 -13.77
N PHE A 394 8.39 17.46 -13.15
CA PHE A 394 7.09 18.08 -13.31
C PHE A 394 6.44 18.37 -11.96
N GLU A 395 5.66 19.44 -11.90
CA GLU A 395 4.89 19.78 -10.70
C GLU A 395 3.83 18.71 -10.44
N ILE A 396 3.70 18.30 -9.17
CA ILE A 396 2.63 17.42 -8.69
C ILE A 396 1.73 18.29 -7.80
N PRO A 397 0.58 18.77 -8.29
CA PRO A 397 -0.35 19.51 -7.46
C PRO A 397 -0.78 18.70 -6.24
N TYR A 398 -1.12 19.38 -5.15
CA TYR A 398 -1.61 18.67 -3.98
C TYR A 398 -2.94 17.97 -4.28
N PRO A 399 -3.13 16.71 -3.82
CA PRO A 399 -4.31 15.96 -4.16
C PRO A 399 -5.57 16.61 -3.59
N SER A 400 -6.54 16.92 -4.45
CA SER A 400 -7.88 17.38 -4.03
C SER A 400 -8.85 16.21 -3.83
N ARG A 401 -8.41 15.00 -4.18
CA ARG A 401 -9.21 13.78 -4.08
C ARG A 401 -8.35 12.58 -3.71
N MET A 402 -8.97 11.61 -3.04
CA MET A 402 -8.37 10.34 -2.67
C MET A 402 -9.28 9.17 -3.07
N ILE A 403 -8.69 8.11 -3.63
CA ILE A 403 -9.30 6.78 -3.71
C ILE A 403 -8.59 5.89 -2.69
N PHE A 404 -9.33 5.13 -1.89
CA PHE A 404 -8.73 4.17 -0.97
C PHE A 404 -9.49 2.85 -0.84
N GLY A 405 -8.83 1.84 -0.28
CA GLY A 405 -9.39 0.52 0.02
C GLY A 405 -9.81 0.36 1.49
N HIS A 406 -9.63 -0.83 2.05
CA HIS A 406 -9.59 -1.14 3.49
C HIS A 406 -10.93 -1.26 4.23
N THR A 407 -11.94 -0.42 3.94
CA THR A 407 -13.20 -0.42 4.72
C THR A 407 -14.25 -1.39 4.21
N HIS A 408 -14.06 -1.89 2.99
CA HIS A 408 -15.01 -2.69 2.21
C HIS A 408 -16.34 -1.98 1.92
N GLN A 409 -16.47 -0.68 2.22
CA GLN A 409 -17.68 0.10 1.99
C GLN A 409 -17.49 1.00 0.77
N PRO A 410 -18.11 0.68 -0.39
CA PRO A 410 -17.87 1.43 -1.61
C PRO A 410 -18.42 2.85 -1.49
N VAL A 411 -17.59 3.82 -1.89
CA VAL A 411 -17.96 5.23 -2.03
C VAL A 411 -17.62 5.64 -3.46
N SER A 412 -18.65 5.92 -4.26
CA SER A 412 -18.48 6.21 -5.69
C SER A 412 -17.77 7.53 -5.94
N TRP A 413 -17.24 7.70 -7.15
CA TRP A 413 -16.46 8.88 -7.55
C TRP A 413 -17.22 10.21 -7.38
N HIS A 414 -18.53 10.21 -7.61
CA HIS A 414 -19.42 11.34 -7.39
C HIS A 414 -20.39 11.12 -6.22
N GLY A 415 -20.07 10.17 -5.34
CA GLY A 415 -20.86 9.86 -4.16
C GLY A 415 -20.71 10.91 -3.06
N PRO A 416 -21.58 10.86 -2.04
CA PRO A 416 -21.40 11.64 -0.83
C PRO A 416 -20.18 11.09 -0.08
N GLY A 417 -19.05 11.81 -0.14
CA GLY A 417 -17.77 11.34 0.42
C GLY A 417 -16.81 12.49 0.65
N ASP A 418 -17.24 13.54 1.34
CA ASP A 418 -16.42 14.72 1.59
C ASP A 418 -15.89 14.68 3.03
N ILE A 419 -14.56 14.69 3.17
CA ILE A 419 -13.92 14.89 4.46
C ILE A 419 -13.39 16.32 4.52
N ALA A 420 -13.92 17.08 5.46
CA ALA A 420 -13.26 18.28 5.93
C ALA A 420 -12.02 17.85 6.72
N VAL A 421 -10.85 17.97 6.11
CA VAL A 421 -9.57 17.69 6.77
C VAL A 421 -9.06 19.01 7.38
N PRO A 422 -9.08 19.18 8.71
CA PRO A 422 -8.64 20.41 9.35
C PRO A 422 -7.16 20.66 9.04
N GLY A 423 -6.83 21.77 8.39
CA GLY A 423 -5.44 22.07 7.99
C GLY A 423 -5.14 21.87 6.50
N CYS A 424 -6.06 21.28 5.74
CA CYS A 424 -6.02 21.23 4.28
C CYS A 424 -6.29 22.57 3.59
N SER A 425 -5.87 23.70 4.17
CA SER A 425 -5.90 25.02 3.50
C SER A 425 -5.23 25.02 2.12
N ARG A 426 -4.38 24.02 1.86
CA ARG A 426 -3.67 23.78 0.60
C ARG A 426 -4.40 22.85 -0.38
N ALA A 427 -5.43 22.11 0.04
CA ALA A 427 -6.31 21.40 -0.88
C ALA A 427 -7.28 22.40 -1.54
N ALA A 428 -7.68 22.15 -2.78
CA ALA A 428 -8.66 22.99 -3.46
C ALA A 428 -9.93 23.14 -2.59
N ALA A 429 -10.25 24.37 -2.20
CA ALA A 429 -11.38 24.72 -1.31
C ALA A 429 -11.33 24.17 0.13
N GLY A 430 -10.19 23.69 0.63
CA GLY A 430 -10.05 23.29 2.03
C GLY A 430 -10.66 21.92 2.39
N ARG A 431 -11.08 21.14 1.38
CA ARG A 431 -11.78 19.86 1.55
C ARG A 431 -11.14 18.80 0.68
N LEU A 432 -11.12 17.56 1.17
CA LEU A 432 -10.65 16.41 0.40
C LEU A 432 -11.84 15.50 0.11
N LEU A 433 -12.08 15.24 -1.17
CA LEU A 433 -13.09 14.27 -1.59
C LEU A 433 -12.49 12.87 -1.52
N VAL A 434 -13.17 11.95 -0.86
CA VAL A 434 -12.72 10.58 -0.71
C VAL A 434 -13.68 9.62 -1.39
N SER A 435 -13.11 8.59 -2.00
CA SER A 435 -13.83 7.52 -2.65
C SER A 435 -13.23 6.19 -2.18
N ASN A 436 -14.04 5.14 -2.14
CA ASN A 436 -13.62 3.85 -1.63
C ASN A 436 -14.03 2.73 -2.59
N THR A 437 -13.13 1.78 -2.81
CA THR A 437 -13.30 0.64 -3.74
C THR A 437 -14.26 -0.42 -3.25
N GLY A 438 -14.73 -0.38 -2.00
CA GLY A 438 -15.51 -1.46 -1.43
C GLY A 438 -14.68 -2.73 -1.30
N GLY A 439 -15.34 -3.89 -1.20
CA GLY A 439 -14.68 -5.18 -1.06
C GLY A 439 -15.33 -6.27 -1.89
N TRP A 440 -14.52 -7.18 -2.42
CA TRP A 440 -14.97 -8.28 -3.26
C TRP A 440 -15.33 -9.54 -2.48
N LEU A 441 -16.03 -9.37 -1.35
CA LEU A 441 -16.35 -10.45 -0.42
C LEU A 441 -17.85 -10.73 -0.41
N CYS A 442 -18.21 -12.01 -0.60
CA CYS A 442 -19.57 -12.52 -0.52
C CYS A 442 -19.85 -13.03 0.91
N HIS A 443 -20.69 -12.32 1.65
CA HIS A 443 -21.14 -12.79 2.95
C HIS A 443 -22.29 -13.81 2.79
N LYS A 444 -22.16 -14.98 3.43
CA LYS A 444 -23.15 -16.07 3.33
C LYS A 444 -24.58 -15.65 3.70
N ASP A 445 -24.71 -14.73 4.65
CA ASP A 445 -26.00 -14.39 5.26
C ASP A 445 -26.55 -13.00 4.88
N LYS A 446 -25.78 -12.21 4.13
CA LYS A 446 -26.13 -10.81 3.83
C LYS A 446 -25.63 -10.41 2.45
N GLN A 447 -26.41 -9.56 1.78
CA GLN A 447 -25.89 -8.86 0.63
C GLN A 447 -24.68 -8.03 1.08
N GLY A 448 -23.51 -8.36 0.56
CA GLY A 448 -22.31 -7.55 0.77
C GLY A 448 -22.54 -6.13 0.24
N PRO A 449 -21.79 -5.14 0.75
CA PRO A 449 -21.92 -3.75 0.29
C PRO A 449 -21.57 -3.55 -1.19
N GLY A 450 -20.88 -4.53 -1.79
CA GLY A 450 -20.41 -4.48 -3.17
C GLY A 450 -18.98 -3.96 -3.26
N ALA A 451 -18.49 -3.92 -4.49
CA ALA A 451 -17.25 -3.24 -4.85
C ALA A 451 -17.55 -2.06 -5.77
N GLU A 452 -16.63 -1.12 -5.83
CA GLU A 452 -16.63 0.04 -6.72
C GLU A 452 -15.36 -0.03 -7.56
N ILE A 453 -15.52 -0.10 -8.88
CA ILE A 453 -14.39 -0.02 -9.80
C ILE A 453 -14.27 1.43 -10.26
N PHE A 454 -13.09 2.02 -10.09
CA PHE A 454 -12.81 3.36 -10.64
C PHE A 454 -12.17 3.22 -12.01
N TYR A 455 -12.59 4.06 -12.93
CA TYR A 455 -12.11 4.09 -14.30
C TYR A 455 -11.51 5.45 -14.62
N TYR A 456 -10.46 5.46 -15.41
CA TYR A 456 -9.95 6.66 -16.06
C TYR A 456 -9.84 6.45 -17.56
N GLU A 457 -10.23 7.46 -18.34
CA GLU A 457 -9.95 7.53 -19.77
C GLU A 457 -9.46 8.93 -20.13
N THR A 458 -8.34 9.03 -20.86
CA THR A 458 -7.84 10.32 -21.40
C THR A 458 -8.96 11.08 -22.09
N GLY A 459 -9.11 12.36 -21.73
CA GLY A 459 -10.14 13.24 -22.28
C GLY A 459 -11.55 13.06 -21.71
N LYS A 460 -11.82 11.99 -20.94
CA LYS A 460 -13.09 11.81 -20.20
C LYS A 460 -12.93 11.96 -18.68
N GLY A 461 -11.73 11.76 -18.16
CA GLY A 461 -11.45 11.83 -16.73
C GLY A 461 -11.89 10.59 -15.97
N PHE A 462 -12.00 10.72 -14.65
CA PHE A 462 -12.41 9.63 -13.78
C PHE A 462 -13.93 9.44 -13.73
N THR A 463 -14.33 8.17 -13.64
CA THR A 463 -15.70 7.73 -13.32
C THR A 463 -15.62 6.51 -12.40
N SER A 464 -16.76 6.03 -11.88
CA SER A 464 -16.79 4.75 -11.17
C SER A 464 -18.08 3.99 -11.45
N LYS A 465 -18.04 2.68 -11.23
CA LYS A 465 -19.23 1.82 -11.27
C LYS A 465 -19.23 0.86 -10.10
N ARG A 466 -20.38 0.84 -9.42
CA ARG A 466 -20.67 -0.11 -8.36
C ARG A 466 -21.06 -1.46 -8.94
N ILE A 467 -20.47 -2.52 -8.37
CA ILE A 467 -20.77 -3.91 -8.61
C ILE A 467 -21.46 -4.44 -7.36
N HIS A 468 -22.70 -4.88 -7.52
CA HIS A 468 -23.47 -5.53 -6.46
C HIS A 468 -23.42 -7.04 -6.63
N TYR A 469 -23.32 -7.76 -5.51
CA TYR A 469 -23.47 -9.22 -5.47
C TYR A 469 -24.93 -9.55 -5.18
N GLU A 470 -25.54 -10.47 -5.92
CA GLU A 470 -26.84 -11.00 -5.53
C GLU A 470 -26.67 -12.01 -4.39
N PRO A 471 -27.49 -11.93 -3.32
CA PRO A 471 -27.51 -12.95 -2.28
C PRO A 471 -27.86 -14.31 -2.90
N GLY A 472 -26.99 -15.31 -2.74
CA GLY A 472 -27.23 -16.66 -3.23
C GLY A 472 -26.50 -17.05 -4.52
N GLY A 473 -25.62 -16.19 -5.05
CA GLY A 473 -24.50 -16.70 -5.85
C GLY A 473 -23.77 -17.72 -4.97
N GLN A 474 -23.86 -19.02 -5.29
CA GLN A 474 -23.37 -20.05 -4.39
C GLN A 474 -21.92 -19.73 -4.02
N PRO A 475 -21.58 -19.65 -2.71
CA PRO A 475 -20.18 -19.56 -2.30
C PRO A 475 -19.42 -20.63 -3.05
N ILE A 476 -18.21 -20.32 -3.54
CA ILE A 476 -17.32 -21.36 -4.04
C ILE A 476 -17.17 -22.34 -2.87
N GLN A 477 -17.78 -23.53 -2.97
CA GLN A 477 -17.90 -24.43 -1.82
C GLN A 477 -16.51 -24.95 -1.46
N GLY A 478 -15.82 -24.24 -0.57
CA GLY A 478 -14.59 -24.69 0.04
C GLY A 478 -14.89 -25.91 0.91
N GLY A 479 -14.31 -27.05 0.56
CA GLY A 479 -14.27 -28.19 1.46
C GLY A 479 -13.44 -27.79 2.68
N THR A 480 -14.07 -27.76 3.86
CA THR A 480 -13.34 -27.68 5.12
C THR A 480 -12.59 -29.00 5.29
N ASN A 481 -11.27 -28.98 5.09
CA ASN A 481 -10.42 -30.07 5.56
C ASN A 481 -10.26 -29.90 7.08
N GLU A 482 -10.93 -30.76 7.86
CA GLU A 482 -10.53 -31.10 9.23
C GLU A 482 -9.19 -31.83 9.25
#